data_AF-A0A0S8BLY9-F1
#
_entry.id   AF-A0A0S8BLY9-F1
#
_cell.length_a   1.000
_cell.length_b   1.000
_cell.length_c   1.000
_cell.angle_alpha   90.00
_cell.angle_beta   90.00
_cell.angle_gamma   90.00
#
_symmetry.space_group_name_H-M   'P 1'
#
loop_
_entity.id
_entity.type
_entity.pdbx_description
1 polymer ?
#
loop_
_entity_poly.entity_id
_entity_poly.type
_entity_poly.pdbx_seq_one_letter_code
_entity_poly.pdbx_strand_id
1 'polypeptide(L)'
;MHDTGTTSTVLIVAAVLLFFFLGIAILILMDHKARIPGGFKRDPFSISGMRRDHPVEAFVTATILLGIILALALSLFAALTGRFGLFEEKEPPKLLSQLEAGRSAERLRHFHNYPEQLKPTLGNKNVCFFCHGDYPHSKEPMIRTILNMHTQFAGCLTCHADARKVPEKTMTLRWLNYSGIETKGPKFGTDVDPNSGYLIETDDYYSKIVAYSTYQGPEILLEITSDSPEAKEFSAIHETLSDRDREAVKKTFHRIVSPKGRFCSRCHTDENRSYIPFRKLGFSDQRMRDLTSLNIIGLVEKYREFYMPNLLRSDKSIPPIETLTGDKGGKKSGADVRDDPRQWWKQMYDTK
;
A
#
# COMPACT_ATOMS: atom_id res chain seq x y z
N MET A 1 1.06 2.49 -20.21
CA MET A 1 0.43 1.83 -21.38
C MET A 1 1.55 1.36 -22.29
N HIS A 2 2.20 0.25 -21.93
CA HIS A 2 3.22 -0.38 -22.76
C HIS A 2 2.64 -1.66 -23.35
N ASP A 3 2.63 -1.70 -24.67
CA ASP A 3 2.89 -2.88 -25.49
C ASP A 3 1.96 -4.11 -25.39
N THR A 4 0.65 -3.87 -25.45
CA THR A 4 -0.33 -4.93 -25.75
C THR A 4 -0.16 -5.50 -27.17
N GLY A 5 0.48 -4.76 -28.08
CA GLY A 5 0.70 -5.16 -29.47
C GLY A 5 1.76 -6.25 -29.65
N THR A 6 2.89 -6.17 -28.93
CA THR A 6 3.96 -7.17 -29.02
C THR A 6 3.55 -8.50 -28.39
N THR A 7 2.88 -8.45 -27.23
CA THR A 7 2.37 -9.66 -26.54
C THR A 7 1.39 -10.45 -27.41
N SER A 8 0.51 -9.76 -28.14
CA SER A 8 -0.45 -10.39 -29.07
C SER A 8 0.25 -11.07 -30.25
N THR A 9 1.28 -10.42 -30.82
CA THR A 9 2.05 -10.97 -31.95
C THR A 9 2.81 -12.23 -31.56
N VAL A 10 3.45 -12.25 -30.38
CA VAL A 10 4.18 -13.42 -29.86
C VAL A 10 3.24 -14.60 -29.64
N LEU A 11 2.04 -14.37 -29.09
CA LEU A 11 1.05 -15.43 -28.87
C LEU A 11 0.54 -16.01 -30.20
N ILE A 12 0.31 -15.18 -31.21
CA ILE A 12 -0.11 -15.64 -32.55
C ILE A 12 0.98 -16.50 -33.18
N VAL A 13 2.24 -16.06 -33.16
CA VAL A 13 3.37 -16.81 -33.70
C VAL A 13 3.56 -18.15 -32.96
N ALA A 14 3.47 -18.13 -31.63
CA ALA A 14 3.57 -19.34 -30.83
C ALA A 14 2.44 -20.35 -31.14
N ALA A 15 1.20 -19.87 -31.30
CA ALA A 15 0.07 -20.71 -31.67
C ALA A 15 0.25 -21.34 -33.06
N VAL A 16 0.68 -20.57 -34.05
CA VAL A 16 0.95 -21.08 -35.41
C VAL A 16 2.04 -22.14 -35.41
N LEU A 17 3.15 -21.90 -34.69
CA LEU A 17 4.24 -22.88 -34.57
C LEU A 17 3.77 -24.17 -33.87
N LEU A 18 3.00 -24.05 -32.79
CA LEU A 18 2.46 -25.21 -32.07
C LEU A 18 1.61 -26.10 -33.00
N PHE A 19 0.70 -25.51 -33.77
CA PHE A 19 -0.15 -26.25 -34.70
C PHE A 19 0.65 -26.85 -35.87
N PHE A 20 1.67 -26.16 -36.37
CA PHE A 20 2.56 -26.68 -37.40
C PHE A 20 3.30 -27.94 -36.92
N PHE A 21 3.89 -27.90 -35.72
CA PHE A 21 4.57 -29.06 -35.14
C PHE A 21 3.61 -30.21 -34.80
N LEU A 22 2.40 -29.90 -34.34
CA LEU A 22 1.36 -30.92 -34.12
C LEU A 22 0.99 -31.63 -35.44
N GLY A 23 0.86 -30.89 -36.54
CA GLY A 23 0.61 -31.47 -37.86
C GLY A 23 1.74 -32.39 -38.33
N ILE A 24 3.01 -31.99 -38.13
CA ILE A 24 4.17 -32.85 -38.41
C ILE A 24 4.13 -34.13 -37.57
N ALA A 25 3.84 -34.03 -36.27
CA ALA A 25 3.77 -35.18 -35.38
C ALA A 25 2.70 -36.19 -35.83
N ILE A 26 1.52 -35.70 -36.24
CA ILE A 26 0.45 -36.55 -36.79
C ILE A 26 0.90 -37.23 -38.09
N LEU A 27 1.55 -36.51 -39.00
CA LEU A 27 2.07 -37.10 -40.24
C LEU A 27 3.13 -38.18 -40.00
N ILE A 28 4.03 -37.96 -39.04
CA ILE A 28 5.04 -38.96 -38.64
C ILE A 28 4.37 -40.19 -38.04
N LEU A 29 3.37 -40.01 -37.16
CA LEU A 29 2.61 -41.12 -36.59
C LEU A 29 1.89 -41.93 -37.69
N MET A 30 1.28 -41.24 -38.66
CA MET A 30 0.63 -41.89 -39.80
C MET A 30 1.62 -42.65 -40.69
N ASP A 31 2.80 -42.09 -40.98
CA ASP A 31 3.83 -42.75 -41.79
C ASP A 31 4.42 -43.97 -41.09
N HIS A 32 4.73 -43.85 -39.80
CA HIS A 32 5.23 -44.95 -38.99
C HIS A 32 4.22 -46.09 -38.90
N LYS A 33 2.94 -45.77 -38.72
CA LYS A 33 1.84 -46.76 -38.66
C LYS A 33 1.65 -47.50 -39.98
N ALA A 34 1.83 -46.83 -41.12
CA ALA A 34 1.72 -47.46 -42.44
C ALA A 34 2.81 -48.51 -42.72
N ARG A 35 3.91 -48.51 -41.97
CA ARG A 35 5.02 -49.47 -42.13
C ARG A 35 4.88 -50.74 -41.28
N ILE A 36 3.87 -50.85 -40.43
CA ILE A 36 3.66 -52.03 -39.58
C ILE A 36 2.95 -53.12 -40.39
N PRO A 37 3.57 -54.29 -40.64
CA PRO A 37 2.94 -55.37 -41.38
C PRO A 37 1.80 -55.97 -40.56
N GLY A 38 0.56 -55.84 -41.05
CA GLY A 38 -0.65 -56.36 -40.39
C GLY A 38 -1.66 -56.89 -41.40
N GLY A 39 -2.25 -58.06 -41.12
CA GLY A 39 -3.32 -58.64 -41.93
C GLY A 39 -4.64 -57.86 -41.81
N PHE A 40 -5.50 -58.01 -42.82
CA PHE A 40 -6.81 -57.36 -42.90
C PHE A 40 -7.67 -57.67 -41.66
N LYS A 41 -7.98 -56.65 -40.84
CA LYS A 41 -8.94 -56.75 -39.73
C LYS A 41 -10.08 -55.75 -39.97
N ARG A 42 -11.33 -56.22 -39.90
CA ARG A 42 -12.56 -55.38 -40.07
C ARG A 42 -12.94 -54.61 -38.80
N ASP A 43 -11.97 -54.24 -37.97
CA ASP A 43 -12.22 -53.49 -36.75
C ASP A 43 -12.01 -51.99 -37.04
N PRO A 44 -13.04 -51.14 -36.90
CA PRO A 44 -12.95 -49.71 -37.17
C PRO A 44 -11.98 -48.95 -36.24
N PHE A 45 -11.55 -49.57 -35.13
CA PHE A 45 -10.53 -49.06 -34.22
C PHE A 45 -9.18 -49.77 -34.34
N SER A 46 -9.01 -50.64 -35.33
CA SER A 46 -7.75 -51.37 -35.50
C SER A 46 -6.58 -50.42 -35.72
N ILE A 47 -5.46 -50.67 -35.06
CA ILE A 47 -4.23 -49.86 -35.18
C ILE A 47 -3.30 -50.45 -36.27
N SER A 48 -3.64 -51.60 -36.86
CA SER A 48 -2.86 -52.28 -37.91
C SER A 48 -3.70 -52.47 -39.17
N GLY A 49 -3.19 -52.07 -40.34
CA GLY A 49 -3.89 -52.26 -41.62
C GLY A 49 -3.50 -51.24 -42.70
N MET A 50 -4.03 -51.40 -43.91
CA MET A 50 -3.80 -50.42 -44.99
C MET A 50 -4.51 -49.10 -44.69
N ARG A 51 -3.90 -47.98 -45.11
CA ARG A 51 -4.36 -46.59 -44.87
C ARG A 51 -5.83 -46.32 -45.24
N ARG A 52 -6.46 -47.14 -46.09
CA ARG A 52 -7.87 -47.02 -46.49
C ARG A 52 -8.86 -47.52 -45.43
N ASP A 53 -8.39 -48.19 -44.38
CA ASP A 53 -9.24 -48.87 -43.39
C ASP A 53 -9.38 -48.11 -42.05
N HIS A 54 -8.94 -46.84 -41.97
CA HIS A 54 -9.02 -46.02 -40.74
C HIS A 54 -9.93 -44.78 -40.92
N PRO A 55 -11.24 -44.97 -41.19
CA PRO A 55 -12.16 -43.86 -41.45
C PRO A 55 -12.34 -42.95 -40.22
N VAL A 56 -12.24 -43.50 -39.01
CA VAL A 56 -12.39 -42.74 -37.76
C VAL A 56 -11.20 -41.81 -37.52
N GLU A 57 -9.97 -42.31 -37.69
CA GLU A 57 -8.76 -41.50 -37.50
C GLU A 57 -8.67 -40.38 -38.53
N ALA A 58 -9.01 -40.68 -39.80
CA ALA A 58 -9.09 -39.66 -40.85
C ALA A 58 -10.17 -38.61 -40.54
N PHE A 59 -11.34 -39.03 -40.06
CA PHE A 59 -12.43 -38.13 -39.67
C PHE A 59 -12.05 -37.23 -38.50
N VAL A 60 -11.45 -37.78 -37.44
CA VAL A 60 -10.98 -37.02 -36.27
C VAL A 60 -9.92 -36.01 -36.69
N THR A 61 -8.93 -36.44 -37.47
CA THR A 61 -7.85 -35.56 -37.96
C THR A 61 -8.41 -34.43 -38.83
N ALA A 62 -9.33 -34.74 -39.75
CA ALA A 62 -9.99 -33.75 -40.59
C ALA A 62 -10.83 -32.75 -39.77
N THR A 63 -11.53 -33.23 -38.74
CA THR A 63 -12.34 -32.38 -37.85
C THR A 63 -11.46 -31.41 -37.05
N ILE A 64 -10.34 -31.89 -36.51
CA ILE A 64 -9.37 -31.04 -35.78
C ILE A 64 -8.78 -30.00 -36.72
N LEU A 65 -8.32 -30.40 -37.92
CA LEU A 65 -7.77 -29.47 -38.91
C LEU A 65 -8.79 -28.42 -39.34
N LEU A 66 -10.05 -28.82 -39.58
CA LEU A 66 -11.12 -27.89 -39.93
C LEU A 66 -11.39 -26.88 -38.80
N GLY A 67 -11.39 -27.34 -37.53
CA GLY A 67 -11.52 -26.46 -36.37
C GLY A 67 -10.40 -25.42 -36.27
N ILE A 68 -9.16 -25.83 -36.54
CA ILE A 68 -7.99 -24.92 -36.56
C ILE A 68 -8.12 -23.92 -37.71
N ILE A 69 -8.47 -24.37 -38.92
CA ILE A 69 -8.64 -23.50 -40.08
C ILE A 69 -9.73 -22.46 -39.82
N LEU A 70 -10.87 -22.88 -39.23
CA LEU A 70 -11.96 -21.96 -38.88
C LEU A 70 -11.54 -20.95 -37.80
N ALA A 71 -10.82 -21.37 -36.77
CA ALA A 71 -10.32 -20.47 -35.73
C ALA A 71 -9.34 -19.44 -36.29
N LEU A 72 -8.40 -19.88 -37.14
CA LEU A 72 -7.46 -18.98 -37.82
C LEU A 72 -8.19 -18.03 -38.76
N ALA A 73 -9.13 -18.52 -39.57
CA ALA A 73 -9.94 -17.69 -40.46
C ALA A 73 -10.74 -16.64 -39.68
N LEU A 74 -11.33 -17.00 -38.54
CA LEU A 74 -12.08 -16.07 -37.68
C LEU A 74 -11.14 -15.01 -37.07
N SER A 75 -9.95 -15.41 -36.63
CA SER A 75 -8.95 -14.47 -36.09
C SER A 75 -8.44 -13.50 -37.17
N LEU A 76 -8.20 -14.01 -38.38
CA LEU A 76 -7.79 -13.21 -39.53
C LEU A 76 -8.90 -12.26 -39.95
N PHE A 77 -10.15 -12.74 -39.96
CA PHE A 77 -11.34 -11.93 -40.22
C PHE A 77 -11.47 -10.82 -39.19
N ALA A 78 -11.35 -11.11 -37.89
CA ALA A 78 -11.39 -10.10 -36.81
C ALA A 78 -10.25 -9.06 -36.95
N ALA A 79 -9.05 -9.50 -37.32
CA ALA A 79 -7.92 -8.60 -37.56
C ALA A 79 -8.13 -7.73 -38.82
N LEU A 80 -8.67 -8.32 -39.89
CA LEU A 80 -9.00 -7.62 -41.13
C LEU A 80 -10.14 -6.63 -40.92
N THR A 81 -11.22 -7.01 -40.23
CA THR A 81 -12.34 -6.10 -39.93
C THR A 81 -11.93 -4.97 -38.99
N GLY A 82 -11.02 -5.22 -38.05
CA GLY A 82 -10.37 -4.18 -37.25
C GLY A 82 -9.53 -3.22 -38.11
N ARG A 83 -8.80 -3.73 -39.11
CA ARG A 83 -8.00 -2.90 -40.03
C ARG A 83 -8.82 -2.12 -41.06
N PHE A 84 -9.97 -2.64 -41.46
CA PHE A 84 -10.92 -1.98 -42.38
C PHE A 84 -11.92 -1.05 -41.67
N GLY A 85 -11.80 -0.87 -40.35
CA GLY A 85 -12.65 0.07 -39.58
C GLY A 85 -14.12 -0.33 -39.51
N LEU A 86 -14.48 -1.58 -39.83
CA LEU A 86 -15.86 -2.06 -39.75
C LEU A 86 -16.34 -2.19 -38.29
N PHE A 87 -15.39 -2.34 -37.37
CA PHE A 87 -15.58 -2.22 -35.93
C PHE A 87 -14.65 -1.14 -35.39
N GLU A 88 -14.75 0.06 -35.96
CA GLU A 88 -14.24 1.25 -35.30
C GLU A 88 -15.01 1.35 -33.98
N GLU A 89 -14.41 0.85 -32.88
CA GLU A 89 -14.81 1.25 -31.55
C GLU A 89 -14.80 2.77 -31.61
N LYS A 90 -16.00 3.37 -31.68
CA LYS A 90 -16.14 4.82 -31.77
C LYS A 90 -15.25 5.37 -30.69
N GLU A 91 -14.13 5.97 -31.08
CA GLU A 91 -13.23 6.59 -30.12
C GLU A 91 -14.13 7.46 -29.26
N PRO A 92 -14.10 7.30 -27.92
CA PRO A 92 -14.93 8.11 -27.05
C PRO A 92 -14.71 9.55 -27.51
N PRO A 93 -15.80 10.28 -27.88
CA PRO A 93 -15.70 11.54 -28.59
C PRO A 93 -14.58 12.36 -27.97
N LYS A 94 -13.68 12.94 -28.77
CA LYS A 94 -12.42 13.59 -28.33
C LYS A 94 -12.54 14.45 -27.07
N LEU A 95 -13.72 15.01 -26.83
CA LEU A 95 -14.08 15.69 -25.59
C LEU A 95 -14.09 14.79 -24.35
N LEU A 96 -14.68 13.59 -24.39
CA LEU A 96 -14.69 12.61 -23.30
C LEU A 96 -13.29 12.11 -22.94
N SER A 97 -12.44 11.78 -23.92
CA SER A 97 -11.06 11.38 -23.64
C SER A 97 -10.24 12.53 -23.06
N GLN A 98 -10.46 13.77 -23.55
CA GLN A 98 -9.87 14.97 -22.94
C GLN A 98 -10.43 15.27 -21.54
N LEU A 99 -11.72 15.00 -21.29
CA LEU A 99 -12.35 15.15 -19.97
C LEU A 99 -11.89 14.06 -19.00
N GLU A 100 -11.61 12.85 -19.45
CA GLU A 100 -11.12 11.76 -18.61
C GLU A 100 -9.63 11.95 -18.27
N ALA A 101 -8.82 12.34 -19.26
CA ALA A 101 -7.44 12.78 -19.02
C ALA A 101 -7.41 14.02 -18.11
N GLY A 102 -8.34 14.97 -18.32
CA GLY A 102 -8.55 16.14 -17.49
C GLY A 102 -8.96 15.79 -16.06
N ARG A 103 -9.93 14.89 -15.86
CA ARG A 103 -10.36 14.40 -14.53
C ARG A 103 -9.28 13.59 -13.83
N SER A 104 -8.50 12.81 -14.57
CA SER A 104 -7.36 12.06 -14.02
C SER A 104 -6.24 13.00 -13.61
N ALA A 105 -5.93 14.00 -14.44
CA ALA A 105 -5.01 15.07 -14.10
C ALA A 105 -5.53 15.92 -12.93
N GLU A 106 -6.83 16.21 -12.86
CA GLU A 106 -7.48 16.95 -11.77
C GLU A 106 -7.45 16.14 -10.47
N ARG A 107 -7.76 14.83 -10.53
CA ARG A 107 -7.64 13.89 -9.41
C ARG A 107 -6.19 13.82 -8.92
N LEU A 108 -5.21 13.77 -9.81
CA LEU A 108 -3.78 13.81 -9.44
C LEU A 108 -3.34 15.20 -8.93
N ARG A 109 -3.97 16.30 -9.40
CA ARG A 109 -3.73 17.68 -8.92
C ARG A 109 -4.36 17.92 -7.55
N HIS A 110 -5.46 17.26 -7.23
CA HIS A 110 -6.03 17.25 -5.89
C HIS A 110 -5.13 16.43 -4.97
N PHE A 111 -4.19 17.12 -4.33
CA PHE A 111 -3.31 16.64 -3.25
C PHE A 111 -4.05 16.02 -2.03
N HIS A 112 -5.38 15.96 -2.06
CA HIS A 112 -6.24 15.35 -1.07
C HIS A 112 -7.07 14.19 -1.66
N ASN A 113 -6.45 13.32 -2.45
CA ASN A 113 -7.01 11.97 -2.68
C ASN A 113 -6.99 11.22 -1.35
N TYR A 114 -7.93 11.57 -0.47
CA TYR A 114 -8.24 10.76 0.68
C TYR A 114 -8.87 9.49 0.12
N PRO A 115 -8.26 8.31 0.32
CA PRO A 115 -8.91 7.08 -0.10
C PRO A 115 -10.27 7.02 0.59
N GLU A 116 -11.27 6.46 -0.09
CA GLU A 116 -12.63 6.32 0.45
C GLU A 116 -12.61 5.69 1.85
N GLN A 117 -11.63 4.82 2.11
CA GLN A 117 -11.31 4.32 3.44
C GLN A 117 -9.81 4.38 3.72
N LEU A 118 -9.44 4.97 4.86
CA LEU A 118 -8.11 4.83 5.44
C LEU A 118 -7.99 3.51 6.19
N LYS A 119 -7.56 2.46 5.47
CA LYS A 119 -7.37 1.11 6.04
C LYS A 119 -6.61 1.13 7.38
N PRO A 120 -5.48 1.85 7.56
CA PRO A 120 -4.72 1.84 8.83
C PRO A 120 -5.45 2.42 10.06
N THR A 121 -6.61 3.07 9.84
CA THR A 121 -7.43 3.66 10.90
C THR A 121 -8.69 2.86 11.22
N LEU A 122 -8.94 1.75 10.52
CA LEU A 122 -10.07 0.88 10.80
C LEU A 122 -9.77 -0.08 11.95
N GLY A 123 -10.84 -0.57 12.57
CA GLY A 123 -10.77 -1.51 13.69
C GLY A 123 -10.41 -0.84 15.02
N ASN A 124 -10.05 -1.69 15.98
CA ASN A 124 -9.67 -1.30 17.32
C ASN A 124 -8.33 -0.53 17.36
N LYS A 125 -8.22 0.40 18.30
CA LYS A 125 -7.06 1.28 18.47
C LYS A 125 -6.51 1.20 19.89
N ASN A 126 -5.27 1.65 20.10
CA ASN A 126 -4.75 1.81 21.46
C ASN A 126 -5.44 3.02 22.14
N VAL A 127 -5.34 3.08 23.47
CA VAL A 127 -6.00 4.11 24.28
C VAL A 127 -5.57 5.54 23.90
N CYS A 128 -4.38 5.70 23.32
CA CYS A 128 -3.84 7.01 22.94
C CYS A 128 -4.74 7.73 21.91
N PHE A 129 -5.37 6.99 21.00
CA PHE A 129 -6.23 7.57 19.96
C PHE A 129 -7.53 8.16 20.51
N PHE A 130 -8.02 7.70 21.67
CA PHE A 130 -9.24 8.25 22.29
C PHE A 130 -9.06 9.71 22.71
N CYS A 131 -7.85 10.09 23.13
CA CYS A 131 -7.54 11.46 23.55
C CYS A 131 -6.83 12.29 22.47
N HIS A 132 -5.98 11.67 21.64
CA HIS A 132 -5.14 12.39 20.69
C HIS A 132 -5.65 12.37 19.24
N GLY A 133 -6.65 11.53 18.93
CA GLY A 133 -7.17 11.35 17.58
C GLY A 133 -6.17 10.69 16.61
N ASP A 134 -6.59 10.55 15.35
CA ASP A 134 -5.82 9.83 14.32
C ASP A 134 -4.57 10.55 13.82
N TYR A 135 -4.51 11.87 14.06
CA TYR A 135 -3.42 12.74 13.62
C TYR A 135 -2.83 13.49 14.82
N PRO A 136 -2.20 12.77 15.77
CA PRO A 136 -1.76 13.35 17.04
C PRO A 136 -0.63 14.39 16.87
N HIS A 137 0.08 14.37 15.74
CA HIS A 137 1.14 15.31 15.44
C HIS A 137 0.58 16.49 14.64
N SER A 138 0.26 17.59 15.32
CA SER A 138 -0.27 18.80 14.68
C SER A 138 0.56 20.06 14.96
N LYS A 139 1.44 20.01 15.96
CA LYS A 139 2.18 21.17 16.46
C LYS A 139 3.21 21.70 15.47
N GLU A 140 3.90 20.81 14.76
CA GLU A 140 5.01 21.18 13.86
C GLU A 140 4.60 20.99 12.39
N PRO A 141 4.20 22.06 11.67
CA PRO A 141 3.70 21.94 10.29
C PRO A 141 4.65 21.26 9.33
N MET A 142 5.96 21.41 9.54
CA MET A 142 6.99 20.86 8.65
C MET A 142 7.07 19.32 8.70
N ILE A 143 6.85 18.72 9.88
CA ILE A 143 7.03 17.27 10.08
C ILE A 143 5.73 16.54 10.41
N ARG A 144 4.61 17.26 10.61
CA ARG A 144 3.32 16.66 10.99
C ARG A 144 2.88 15.51 10.09
N THR A 145 3.00 15.67 8.76
CA THR A 145 2.52 14.67 7.81
C THR A 145 3.38 13.41 7.91
N ILE A 146 4.70 13.59 8.06
CA ILE A 146 5.64 12.49 8.21
C ILE A 146 5.37 11.75 9.51
N LEU A 147 5.26 12.45 10.65
CA LEU A 147 5.00 11.81 11.93
C LEU A 147 3.63 11.14 12.00
N ASN A 148 2.59 11.75 11.44
CA ASN A 148 1.27 11.12 11.36
C ASN A 148 1.25 9.93 10.41
N MET A 149 2.08 9.90 9.37
CA MET A 149 2.25 8.71 8.55
C MET A 149 2.91 7.57 9.34
N HIS A 150 3.77 7.86 10.32
CA HIS A 150 4.36 6.82 11.18
C HIS A 150 3.34 6.10 12.08
N THR A 151 2.23 6.75 12.44
CA THR A 151 1.19 6.11 13.25
C THR A 151 0.50 4.97 12.51
N GLN A 152 0.70 4.84 11.19
CA GLN A 152 0.17 3.74 10.38
C GLN A 152 0.92 2.43 10.63
N PHE A 153 2.22 2.48 10.95
CA PHE A 153 3.06 1.29 11.10
C PHE A 153 3.76 1.17 12.46
N ALA A 154 3.77 2.21 13.28
CA ALA A 154 4.35 2.18 14.62
C ALA A 154 3.30 2.50 15.69
N GLY A 155 3.34 1.73 16.79
CA GLY A 155 2.63 2.07 18.02
C GLY A 155 3.18 3.35 18.64
N CYS A 156 2.34 4.06 19.40
CA CYS A 156 2.70 5.33 20.03
C CYS A 156 3.93 5.20 20.94
N LEU A 157 3.99 4.14 21.75
CA LEU A 157 5.06 3.87 22.71
C LEU A 157 6.34 3.34 22.08
N THR A 158 6.30 2.90 20.82
CA THR A 158 7.53 2.64 20.06
C THR A 158 8.39 3.91 20.00
N CYS A 159 7.76 5.06 19.76
CA CYS A 159 8.46 6.35 19.74
C CYS A 159 8.47 7.05 21.11
N HIS A 160 7.38 6.95 21.87
CA HIS A 160 7.15 7.75 23.06
C HIS A 160 7.46 7.06 24.39
N ALA A 161 7.95 5.82 24.44
CA ALA A 161 8.39 5.23 25.72
C ALA A 161 9.53 6.05 26.33
N ASP A 162 9.36 6.48 27.58
CA ASP A 162 10.38 7.25 28.33
C ASP A 162 11.54 6.33 28.72
N ALA A 163 12.68 6.48 28.04
CA ALA A 163 13.87 5.68 28.27
C ALA A 163 14.44 5.75 29.70
N ARG A 164 14.07 6.79 30.47
CA ARG A 164 14.44 6.93 31.89
C ARG A 164 13.61 6.03 32.80
N LYS A 165 12.43 5.62 32.35
CA LYS A 165 11.47 4.80 33.11
C LYS A 165 11.42 3.36 32.59
N VAL A 166 11.61 3.19 31.28
CA VAL A 166 11.70 1.89 30.61
C VAL A 166 12.97 1.90 29.75
N PRO A 167 14.11 1.39 30.26
CA PRO A 167 15.37 1.44 29.55
C PRO A 167 15.29 0.75 28.18
N GLU A 168 15.82 1.38 27.15
CA GLU A 168 15.70 0.87 25.79
C GLU A 168 16.29 -0.53 25.59
N LYS A 169 17.36 -0.85 26.33
CA LYS A 169 18.00 -2.18 26.32
C LYS A 169 17.10 -3.32 26.81
N THR A 170 16.02 -3.01 27.51
CA THR A 170 15.04 -4.03 27.97
C THR A 170 13.86 -4.11 27.02
N MET A 171 13.85 -3.34 25.94
CA MET A 171 12.73 -3.27 25.01
C MET A 171 12.95 -4.20 23.82
N THR A 172 11.88 -4.87 23.41
CA THR A 172 11.83 -5.68 22.18
C THR A 172 10.70 -5.14 21.30
N LEU A 173 10.97 -4.95 20.01
CA LEU A 173 9.96 -4.52 19.05
C LEU A 173 9.40 -5.70 18.27
N ARG A 174 8.07 -5.77 18.14
CA ARG A 174 7.36 -6.81 17.39
C ARG A 174 6.17 -6.24 16.64
N TRP A 175 5.72 -6.93 15.61
CA TRP A 175 4.44 -6.66 14.98
C TRP A 175 3.29 -7.14 15.86
N LEU A 176 2.30 -6.29 16.07
CA LEU A 176 1.05 -6.63 16.74
C LEU A 176 -0.12 -6.07 15.93
N ASN A 177 -1.07 -6.94 15.61
CA ASN A 177 -2.37 -6.53 15.09
C ASN A 177 -3.38 -6.53 16.25
N TYR A 178 -3.72 -5.35 16.74
CA TYR A 178 -4.75 -5.17 17.77
C TYR A 178 -6.05 -4.58 17.19
N SER A 179 -6.21 -4.53 15.85
CA SER A 179 -7.40 -3.95 15.21
C SER A 179 -8.64 -4.84 15.29
N GLY A 180 -8.45 -6.14 15.56
CA GLY A 180 -9.52 -7.14 15.50
C GLY A 180 -9.88 -7.57 14.07
N ILE A 181 -9.19 -7.06 13.04
CA ILE A 181 -9.37 -7.45 11.65
C ILE A 181 -8.37 -8.53 11.30
N GLU A 182 -8.83 -9.68 10.82
CA GLU A 182 -7.98 -10.80 10.38
C GLU A 182 -7.15 -10.40 9.15
N THR A 183 -5.88 -10.80 9.13
CA THR A 183 -4.94 -10.52 8.04
C THR A 183 -4.14 -11.78 7.70
N LYS A 184 -3.80 -11.96 6.42
CA LYS A 184 -3.10 -13.16 5.93
C LYS A 184 -1.78 -12.85 5.24
N GLY A 185 -1.64 -11.66 4.69
CA GLY A 185 -0.49 -11.20 3.93
C GLY A 185 0.68 -10.69 4.79
N PRO A 186 1.79 -10.33 4.13
CA PRO A 186 2.95 -9.76 4.80
C PRO A 186 2.62 -8.39 5.42
N LYS A 187 3.34 -7.99 6.47
CA LYS A 187 3.08 -6.70 7.13
C LYS A 187 3.38 -5.54 6.18
N PHE A 188 2.46 -4.58 6.11
CA PHE A 188 2.59 -3.46 5.17
C PHE A 188 3.93 -2.71 5.33
N GLY A 189 4.57 -2.42 4.18
CA GLY A 189 5.77 -1.60 4.13
C GLY A 189 7.09 -2.32 4.43
N THR A 190 7.06 -3.64 4.62
CA THR A 190 8.25 -4.49 4.85
C THR A 190 9.08 -4.75 3.60
N ASP A 191 8.45 -4.73 2.43
CA ASP A 191 9.13 -5.00 1.16
C ASP A 191 8.64 -4.09 0.02
N VAL A 192 9.40 -4.11 -1.08
CA VAL A 192 9.12 -3.43 -2.34
C VAL A 192 9.08 -4.44 -3.48
N ASP A 193 8.19 -4.23 -4.44
CA ASP A 193 8.19 -4.98 -5.70
C ASP A 193 9.45 -4.60 -6.50
N PRO A 194 10.28 -5.58 -6.92
CA PRO A 194 11.58 -5.31 -7.54
C PRO A 194 11.47 -4.69 -8.94
N ASN A 195 10.32 -4.84 -9.62
CA ASN A 195 10.13 -4.33 -10.97
C ASN A 195 9.65 -2.87 -10.97
N SER A 196 8.77 -2.54 -10.03
CA SER A 196 8.11 -1.24 -9.95
C SER A 196 8.70 -0.31 -8.88
N GLY A 197 9.39 -0.85 -7.88
CA GLY A 197 9.91 -0.12 -6.73
C GLY A 197 8.83 0.34 -5.74
N TYR A 198 7.56 -0.01 -5.98
CA TYR A 198 6.47 0.29 -5.05
C TYR A 198 6.45 -0.68 -3.88
N LEU A 199 5.81 -0.29 -2.77
CA LEU A 199 5.54 -1.21 -1.68
C LEU A 199 4.69 -2.38 -2.18
N ILE A 200 5.01 -3.59 -1.74
CA ILE A 200 4.18 -4.75 -2.07
C ILE A 200 2.75 -4.55 -1.54
N GLU A 201 1.77 -4.94 -2.35
CA GLU A 201 0.39 -4.97 -1.90
C GLU A 201 0.20 -6.07 -0.85
N THR A 202 -0.64 -5.80 0.14
CA THR A 202 -0.97 -6.74 1.22
C THR A 202 -2.35 -6.41 1.77
N ASP A 203 -2.98 -7.32 2.51
CA ASP A 203 -4.16 -7.06 3.33
C ASP A 203 -3.78 -6.60 4.75
N ASP A 204 -2.54 -6.78 5.19
CA ASP A 204 -2.08 -6.47 6.54
C ASP A 204 -1.59 -5.02 6.70
N TYR A 205 -2.54 -4.08 6.61
CA TYR A 205 -2.35 -2.65 6.93
C TYR A 205 -2.55 -2.32 8.42
N TYR A 206 -2.89 -3.32 9.23
CA TYR A 206 -3.39 -3.13 10.60
C TYR A 206 -2.33 -3.45 11.65
N SER A 207 -1.38 -4.33 11.32
CA SER A 207 -0.26 -4.62 12.21
C SER A 207 0.64 -3.42 12.39
N LYS A 208 1.07 -3.15 13.63
CA LYS A 208 2.01 -2.09 13.96
C LYS A 208 3.21 -2.64 14.72
N ILE A 209 4.35 -2.00 14.54
CA ILE A 209 5.56 -2.22 15.33
C ILE A 209 5.32 -1.61 16.71
N VAL A 210 5.16 -2.46 17.72
CA VAL A 210 4.92 -2.07 19.12
C VAL A 210 6.09 -2.49 20.01
N ALA A 211 6.20 -1.83 21.15
CA ALA A 211 7.24 -2.11 22.13
C ALA A 211 6.75 -3.04 23.26
N TYR A 212 7.54 -4.08 23.51
CA TYR A 212 7.48 -4.92 24.70
C TYR A 212 8.65 -4.58 25.62
N SER A 213 8.55 -4.86 26.93
CA SER A 213 9.66 -4.66 27.87
C SER A 213 9.72 -5.74 28.94
N THR A 214 10.94 -6.09 29.35
CA THR A 214 11.25 -7.00 30.47
C THR A 214 11.72 -6.28 31.74
N TYR A 215 11.65 -4.93 31.77
CA TYR A 215 12.20 -4.14 32.88
C TYR A 215 11.57 -4.46 34.26
N GLN A 216 10.30 -4.89 34.28
CA GLN A 216 9.53 -5.17 35.51
C GLN A 216 9.24 -6.66 35.69
N GLY A 217 10.09 -7.53 35.14
CA GLY A 217 9.96 -8.99 35.25
C GLY A 217 9.57 -9.62 33.90
N PRO A 218 8.41 -10.30 33.81
CA PRO A 218 8.00 -10.92 32.55
C PRO A 218 7.85 -9.88 31.44
N GLU A 219 8.00 -10.33 30.20
CA GLU A 219 7.82 -9.46 29.03
C GLU A 219 6.37 -8.96 28.97
N ILE A 220 6.19 -7.64 29.00
CA ILE A 220 4.87 -6.99 28.92
C ILE A 220 4.79 -6.08 27.69
N LEU A 221 3.61 -6.02 27.06
CA LEU A 221 3.31 -5.00 26.06
C LEU A 221 3.23 -3.64 26.74
N LEU A 222 3.90 -2.63 26.17
CA LEU A 222 3.83 -1.27 26.71
C LEU A 222 2.57 -0.54 26.28
N GLU A 223 2.07 -0.82 25.07
CA GLU A 223 0.81 -0.26 24.55
C GLU A 223 -0.38 -0.69 25.40
N ILE A 224 -1.29 0.25 25.63
CA ILE A 224 -2.57 -0.02 26.29
C ILE A 224 -3.61 -0.15 25.18
N THR A 225 -3.91 -1.39 24.81
CA THR A 225 -4.86 -1.73 23.75
C THR A 225 -6.31 -1.62 24.24
N SER A 226 -7.27 -1.40 23.34
CA SER A 226 -8.69 -1.19 23.69
C SER A 226 -9.35 -2.38 24.40
N ASP A 227 -8.77 -3.56 24.31
CA ASP A 227 -9.25 -4.77 24.97
C ASP A 227 -8.82 -4.89 26.44
N SER A 228 -7.82 -4.09 26.87
CA SER A 228 -7.39 -4.04 28.27
C SER A 228 -8.51 -3.57 29.20
N PRO A 229 -8.61 -4.12 30.43
CA PRO A 229 -9.64 -3.70 31.40
C PRO A 229 -9.65 -2.19 31.63
N GLU A 230 -8.46 -1.58 31.75
CA GLU A 230 -8.30 -0.15 32.00
C GLU A 230 -8.77 0.70 30.81
N ALA A 231 -8.49 0.27 29.57
CA ALA A 231 -8.98 0.98 28.39
C ALA A 231 -10.49 0.86 28.24
N LYS A 232 -11.08 -0.31 28.55
CA LYS A 232 -12.53 -0.50 28.52
C LYS A 232 -13.23 0.39 29.53
N GLU A 233 -12.76 0.39 30.78
CA GLU A 233 -13.31 1.26 31.82
C GLU A 233 -13.18 2.73 31.43
N PHE A 234 -12.00 3.17 31.00
CA PHE A 234 -11.78 4.53 30.55
C PHE A 234 -12.70 4.91 29.39
N SER A 235 -12.82 4.07 28.36
CA SER A 235 -13.67 4.34 27.21
C SER A 235 -15.14 4.54 27.59
N ALA A 236 -15.62 3.84 28.62
CA ALA A 236 -16.99 3.94 29.10
C ALA A 236 -17.28 5.24 29.88
N ILE A 237 -16.27 5.81 30.54
CA ILE A 237 -16.46 6.95 31.47
C ILE A 237 -15.80 8.26 31.01
N HIS A 238 -14.93 8.24 30.00
CA HIS A 238 -14.05 9.37 29.69
C HIS A 238 -14.79 10.68 29.39
N GLU A 239 -15.98 10.60 28.77
CA GLU A 239 -16.82 11.77 28.49
C GLU A 239 -17.44 12.36 29.76
N THR A 240 -17.71 11.53 30.77
CA THR A 240 -18.34 11.94 32.05
C THR A 240 -17.36 12.38 33.13
N LEU A 241 -16.04 12.19 32.92
CA LEU A 241 -15.02 12.58 33.88
C LEU A 241 -14.97 14.11 34.05
N SER A 242 -14.86 14.57 35.30
CA SER A 242 -14.54 15.97 35.61
C SER A 242 -13.12 16.33 35.14
N ASP A 243 -12.81 17.61 34.96
CA ASP A 243 -11.46 18.06 34.56
C ASP A 243 -10.37 17.57 35.51
N ARG A 244 -10.65 17.54 36.82
CA ARG A 244 -9.73 17.04 37.83
C ARG A 244 -9.46 15.54 37.65
N ASP A 245 -10.50 14.75 37.38
CA ASP A 245 -10.38 13.31 37.20
C ASP A 245 -9.69 12.98 35.86
N ARG A 246 -9.98 13.76 34.82
CA ARG A 246 -9.28 13.66 33.52
C ARG A 246 -7.77 13.85 33.69
N GLU A 247 -7.34 14.86 34.45
CA GLU A 247 -5.90 15.06 34.70
C GLU A 247 -5.29 13.95 35.56
N ALA A 248 -6.04 13.35 36.50
CA ALA A 248 -5.57 12.19 37.27
C ALA A 248 -5.38 10.96 36.38
N VAL A 249 -6.39 10.62 35.58
CA VAL A 249 -6.36 9.51 34.63
C VAL A 249 -5.25 9.70 33.58
N LYS A 250 -5.09 10.92 33.08
CA LYS A 250 -4.00 11.30 32.17
C LYS A 250 -2.63 11.03 32.77
N LYS A 251 -2.40 11.34 34.05
CA LYS A 251 -1.11 11.02 34.71
C LYS A 251 -0.83 9.51 34.75
N THR A 252 -1.87 8.69 34.92
CA THR A 252 -1.76 7.23 34.90
C THR A 252 -1.31 6.74 33.52
N PHE A 253 -2.00 7.15 32.45
CA PHE A 253 -1.64 6.75 31.07
C PHE A 253 -0.27 7.29 30.64
N HIS A 254 0.11 8.50 31.07
CA HIS A 254 1.40 9.09 30.74
C HIS A 254 2.55 8.63 31.64
N ARG A 255 2.32 7.68 32.57
CA ARG A 255 3.34 7.26 33.55
C ARG A 255 4.64 6.83 32.89
N ILE A 256 4.61 6.15 31.75
CA ILE A 256 5.80 5.70 30.99
C ILE A 256 5.98 6.45 29.66
N VAL A 257 5.20 7.50 29.42
CA VAL A 257 5.20 8.25 28.17
C VAL A 257 6.12 9.47 28.29
N SER A 258 6.99 9.65 27.30
CA SER A 258 7.75 10.85 27.08
C SER A 258 6.95 11.82 26.19
N PRO A 259 6.86 13.12 26.54
CA PRO A 259 6.19 14.11 25.71
C PRO A 259 6.89 14.31 24.35
N LYS A 260 8.18 13.97 24.27
CA LYS A 260 8.97 13.98 23.03
C LYS A 260 9.22 12.54 22.57
N GLY A 261 8.85 12.24 21.34
CA GLY A 261 9.18 10.97 20.71
C GLY A 261 10.67 10.87 20.40
N ARG A 262 11.11 9.67 20.00
CA ARG A 262 12.46 9.44 19.48
C ARG A 262 12.70 10.25 18.20
N PHE A 263 13.93 10.73 18.02
CA PHE A 263 14.35 11.42 16.81
C PHE A 263 14.52 10.46 15.63
N CYS A 264 14.42 10.98 14.41
CA CYS A 264 14.50 10.21 13.17
C CYS A 264 15.79 9.36 13.11
N SER A 265 16.96 9.93 13.42
CA SER A 265 18.25 9.22 13.44
C SER A 265 18.32 8.05 14.41
N ARG A 266 17.47 8.00 15.45
CA ARG A 266 17.45 6.84 16.36
C ARG A 266 16.95 5.58 15.63
N CYS A 267 16.04 5.72 14.68
CA CYS A 267 15.46 4.59 13.93
C CYS A 267 16.05 4.46 12.52
N HIS A 268 16.29 5.58 11.85
CA HIS A 268 16.80 5.63 10.49
C HIS A 268 18.32 5.84 10.51
N THR A 269 19.02 4.78 10.86
CA THR A 269 20.49 4.71 10.87
C THR A 269 20.90 3.28 10.55
N ASP A 270 22.20 3.02 10.44
CA ASP A 270 22.73 1.68 10.18
C ASP A 270 22.14 0.64 11.16
N GLU A 271 21.89 -0.56 10.66
CA GLU A 271 21.18 -1.63 11.39
C GLU A 271 21.75 -1.86 12.81
N ASN A 272 23.07 -1.88 12.96
CA ASN A 272 23.74 -2.10 14.25
C ASN A 272 23.49 -1.01 15.29
N ARG A 273 23.12 0.19 14.83
CA ARG A 273 22.82 1.34 15.69
C ARG A 273 21.34 1.63 15.77
N SER A 274 20.53 1.12 14.84
CA SER A 274 19.11 1.40 14.79
C SER A 274 18.37 0.87 16.00
N TYR A 275 17.37 1.62 16.46
CA TYR A 275 16.43 1.17 17.47
C TYR A 275 15.44 0.14 16.90
N ILE A 276 15.15 0.24 15.60
CA ILE A 276 14.23 -0.67 14.91
C ILE A 276 15.07 -1.83 14.38
N PRO A 277 14.86 -3.08 14.84
CA PRO A 277 15.59 -4.23 14.32
C PRO A 277 14.96 -4.69 12.99
N PHE A 278 15.12 -3.89 11.93
CA PHE A 278 14.39 -4.04 10.65
C PHE A 278 14.43 -5.47 10.10
N ARG A 279 15.61 -6.11 10.03
CA ARG A 279 15.74 -7.48 9.54
C ARG A 279 14.95 -8.49 10.37
N LYS A 280 14.98 -8.36 11.71
CA LYS A 280 14.20 -9.22 12.62
C LYS A 280 12.69 -8.99 12.48
N LEU A 281 12.28 -7.80 12.05
CA LEU A 281 10.89 -7.46 11.75
C LEU A 281 10.46 -7.86 10.33
N GLY A 282 11.33 -8.52 9.57
CA GLY A 282 11.01 -9.05 8.24
C GLY A 282 11.14 -8.04 7.11
N PHE A 283 11.84 -6.93 7.31
CA PHE A 283 12.11 -5.98 6.23
C PHE A 283 13.14 -6.55 5.25
N SER A 284 12.93 -6.35 3.95
CA SER A 284 13.90 -6.76 2.93
C SER A 284 15.14 -5.87 2.92
N ASP A 285 16.25 -6.38 2.38
CA ASP A 285 17.50 -5.60 2.30
C ASP A 285 17.35 -4.31 1.49
N GLN A 286 16.56 -4.34 0.42
CA GLN A 286 16.26 -3.15 -0.35
C GLN A 286 15.49 -2.13 0.49
N ARG A 287 14.43 -2.59 1.17
CA ARG A 287 13.61 -1.71 2.00
C ARG A 287 14.41 -1.12 3.16
N MET A 288 15.29 -1.91 3.77
CA MET A 288 16.19 -1.44 4.83
C MET A 288 17.10 -0.32 4.32
N ARG A 289 17.75 -0.50 3.16
CA ARG A 289 18.56 0.56 2.55
C ARG A 289 17.73 1.82 2.34
N ASP A 290 16.55 1.70 1.73
CA ASP A 290 15.67 2.84 1.46
C ASP A 290 15.28 3.58 2.74
N LEU A 291 15.07 2.87 3.85
CA LEU A 291 14.70 3.46 5.14
C LEU A 291 15.91 4.10 5.84
N THR A 292 17.12 3.57 5.69
CA THR A 292 18.30 4.07 6.39
C THR A 292 19.10 5.10 5.60
N SER A 293 18.93 5.17 4.27
CA SER A 293 19.64 6.10 3.38
C SER A 293 18.82 7.35 3.02
N LEU A 294 17.82 7.72 3.82
CA LEU A 294 16.95 8.86 3.51
C LEU A 294 17.67 10.20 3.74
N ASN A 295 17.85 10.97 2.67
CA ASN A 295 18.36 12.36 2.75
C ASN A 295 17.49 13.27 3.63
N ILE A 296 16.21 12.94 3.81
CA ILE A 296 15.27 13.71 4.63
C ILE A 296 15.66 13.75 6.11
N ILE A 297 16.40 12.75 6.61
CA ILE A 297 16.85 12.71 8.01
C ILE A 297 17.81 13.88 8.24
N GLY A 298 18.80 14.03 7.37
CA GLY A 298 19.74 15.14 7.42
C GLY A 298 19.06 16.49 7.23
N LEU A 299 18.01 16.56 6.40
CA LEU A 299 17.25 17.80 6.22
C LEU A 299 16.48 18.18 7.49
N VAL A 300 15.71 17.26 8.06
CA VAL A 300 14.89 17.52 9.26
C VAL A 300 15.77 17.81 10.48
N GLU A 301 16.93 17.16 10.59
CA GLU A 301 17.83 17.37 11.73
C GLU A 301 18.63 18.67 11.62
N LYS A 302 19.15 19.00 10.41
CA LYS A 302 19.96 20.21 10.21
C LYS A 302 19.14 21.47 10.11
N TYR A 303 17.96 21.41 9.48
CA TYR A 303 17.11 22.58 9.22
C TYR A 303 15.97 22.67 10.23
N ARG A 304 16.29 22.71 11.53
CA ARG A 304 15.31 23.09 12.57
C ARG A 304 14.69 24.47 12.29
N GLU A 305 15.43 25.34 11.60
CA GLU A 305 14.94 26.58 11.00
C GLU A 305 15.25 26.53 9.49
N PHE A 306 14.22 26.36 8.67
CA PHE A 306 14.39 26.43 7.21
C PHE A 306 14.46 27.90 6.79
N TYR A 307 15.67 28.42 6.66
CA TYR A 307 15.88 29.68 5.96
C TYR A 307 15.67 29.44 4.46
N MET A 308 14.50 29.84 3.93
CA MET A 308 14.32 29.89 2.48
C MET A 308 15.44 30.77 1.90
N PRO A 309 16.27 30.27 0.97
CA PRO A 309 17.29 31.09 0.33
C PRO A 309 16.63 32.34 -0.26
N ASN A 310 17.22 33.52 -0.05
CA ASN A 310 16.69 34.79 -0.59
C ASN A 310 16.49 34.76 -2.12
N LEU A 311 17.11 33.81 -2.83
CA LEU A 311 16.90 33.54 -4.27
C LEU A 311 15.46 33.13 -4.64
N LEU A 312 14.68 32.58 -3.70
CA LEU A 312 13.25 32.26 -3.89
C LEU A 312 12.33 33.40 -3.41
N ARG A 313 12.90 34.46 -2.82
CA ARG A 313 12.17 35.69 -2.54
C ARG A 313 12.18 36.48 -3.82
N SER A 314 11.19 36.25 -4.69
CA SER A 314 10.93 37.18 -5.79
C SER A 314 10.57 38.52 -5.14
N ASP A 315 11.52 39.44 -5.16
CA ASP A 315 11.40 40.86 -4.84
C ASP A 315 10.43 41.61 -5.76
N LYS A 316 9.73 40.90 -6.65
CA LYS A 316 8.56 41.40 -7.38
C LYS A 316 7.27 41.02 -6.65
N SER A 317 6.92 41.91 -5.73
CA SER A 317 5.55 42.22 -5.29
C SER A 317 4.58 41.04 -5.20
N ILE A 318 4.78 40.18 -4.20
CA ILE A 318 3.61 39.53 -3.60
C ILE A 318 2.82 40.67 -2.93
N PRO A 319 1.54 40.89 -3.27
CA PRO A 319 0.74 41.90 -2.59
C PRO A 319 0.75 41.61 -1.08
N PRO A 320 0.64 42.63 -0.22
CA PRO A 320 0.62 42.46 1.23
C PRO A 320 -0.29 41.30 1.63
N ILE A 321 0.10 40.53 2.66
CA ILE A 321 -0.64 39.35 3.10
C ILE A 321 -2.13 39.69 3.33
N GLU A 322 -2.40 40.91 3.79
CA GLU A 322 -3.74 41.48 3.98
C GLU A 322 -4.59 41.50 2.70
N THR A 323 -3.96 41.69 1.54
CA THR A 323 -4.62 41.67 0.23
C THR A 323 -4.94 40.24 -0.23
N LEU A 324 -4.15 39.25 0.20
CA LEU A 324 -4.34 37.83 -0.13
C LEU A 324 -5.25 37.10 0.86
N THR A 325 -5.32 37.55 2.11
CA THR A 325 -6.12 36.92 3.17
C THR A 325 -7.46 37.61 3.42
N GLY A 326 -7.74 38.70 2.69
CA GLY A 326 -8.87 39.60 2.99
C GLY A 326 -8.60 40.43 4.24
N ASP A 327 -9.28 41.58 4.32
CA ASP A 327 -9.19 42.51 5.43
C ASP A 327 -9.44 41.75 6.75
N LYS A 328 -8.44 41.75 7.64
CA LYS A 328 -8.61 41.20 8.98
C LYS A 328 -9.46 42.19 9.75
N GLY A 329 -10.77 42.17 9.47
CA GLY A 329 -11.79 42.77 10.30
C GLY A 329 -11.43 42.45 11.74
N GLY A 330 -11.14 43.51 12.50
CA GLY A 330 -10.46 43.43 13.78
C GLY A 330 -11.01 42.26 14.60
N LYS A 331 -10.13 41.31 14.94
CA LYS A 331 -10.45 40.23 15.86
C LYS A 331 -10.88 40.87 17.19
N LYS A 332 -12.17 41.12 17.33
CA LYS A 332 -12.84 40.97 18.61
C LYS A 332 -12.57 39.53 19.01
N SER A 333 -11.82 39.34 20.08
CA SER A 333 -11.76 38.11 20.85
C SER A 333 -13.18 37.83 21.37
N GLY A 334 -14.04 37.31 20.51
CA GLY A 334 -15.45 37.08 20.77
C GLY A 334 -15.76 35.60 20.69
N ALA A 335 -15.85 34.98 21.86
CA ALA A 335 -16.71 33.87 22.28
C ALA A 335 -16.89 32.59 21.44
N ASP A 336 -16.67 32.55 20.12
CA ASP A 336 -17.22 31.50 19.24
C ASP A 336 -16.22 30.40 18.84
N VAL A 337 -14.99 30.43 19.36
CA VAL A 337 -14.00 29.34 19.22
C VAL A 337 -14.02 28.40 20.44
N ARG A 338 -14.99 28.58 21.35
CA ARG A 338 -15.14 27.78 22.57
C ARG A 338 -15.89 26.47 22.38
N ASP A 339 -16.57 26.29 21.24
CA ASP A 339 -17.44 25.13 21.00
C ASP A 339 -16.78 24.00 20.20
N ASP A 340 -15.47 24.06 19.92
CA ASP A 340 -14.73 22.89 19.45
C ASP A 340 -14.23 22.08 20.66
N PRO A 341 -14.85 20.93 21.00
CA PRO A 341 -14.40 20.07 22.11
C PRO A 341 -12.98 19.52 21.90
N ARG A 342 -12.33 19.81 20.77
CA ARG A 342 -10.91 19.53 20.50
C ARG A 342 -9.99 20.74 20.70
N GLN A 343 -10.43 21.85 21.30
CA GLN A 343 -9.55 23.01 21.55
C GLN A 343 -9.18 23.20 23.03
N TRP A 344 -9.94 22.65 23.97
CA TRP A 344 -9.66 22.82 25.41
C TRP A 344 -8.25 22.32 25.80
N TRP A 345 -7.74 21.27 25.13
CA TRP A 345 -6.41 20.73 25.39
C TRP A 345 -5.26 21.59 24.84
N LYS A 346 -5.51 22.45 23.85
CA LYS A 346 -4.47 23.31 23.24
C LYS A 346 -4.06 24.47 24.15
N GLN A 347 -5.02 25.08 24.85
CA GLN A 347 -4.77 26.27 25.69
C GLN A 347 -3.91 25.97 26.93
N MET A 348 -3.95 24.73 27.44
CA MET A 348 -3.19 24.30 28.62
C MET A 348 -1.67 24.15 28.36
N TYR A 349 -1.23 24.05 27.10
CA TYR A 349 0.19 23.89 26.76
C TYR A 349 0.90 25.18 26.37
N ASP A 350 0.15 26.25 26.03
CA ASP A 350 0.72 27.54 25.61
C ASP A 350 1.03 28.48 26.79
N THR A 351 0.84 28.03 28.03
CA THR A 351 1.06 28.82 29.26
C THR A 351 2.31 28.43 30.06
N LYS A 352 3.32 27.80 29.42
CA LYS A 352 4.63 27.57 30.05
C LYS A 352 5.80 27.89 29.15
#